data_AF-A0A535UW24-F1
#
_entry.id   AF-A0A535UW24-F1
#
_cell.length_a   1.000
_cell.length_b   1.000
_cell.length_c   1.000
_cell.angle_alpha   90.00
_cell.angle_beta   90.00
_cell.angle_gamma   90.00
#
_symmetry.space_group_name_H-M   'P 1'
#
loop_
_entity.id
_entity.type
_entity.pdbx_description
1 polymer ?
#
loop_
_entity_poly.entity_id
_entity_poly.type
_entity_poly.pdbx_seq_one_letter_code
_entity_poly.pdbx_strand_id
1 'polypeptide(L)'
;MERLGSEPLAGCLLHLCVRREDGGLRYIDVWESEAACARAFDERIHPAVYAVFQEIGFRPDAEPSVERLDVLHATGSIITGDAQ
;
A
#
# COMPACT_ATOMS: atom_id res chain seq x y z
N MET A 1 -4.37 -6.15 -7.59
CA MET A 1 -5.51 -5.27 -7.26
C MET A 1 -6.80 -6.05 -7.04
N GLU A 2 -7.06 -7.15 -7.78
CA GLU A 2 -8.26 -7.99 -7.60
C GLU A 2 -8.54 -8.45 -6.15
N ARG A 3 -7.51 -8.82 -5.37
CA ARG A 3 -7.68 -9.31 -3.99
C ARG A 3 -7.96 -8.23 -2.95
N LEU A 4 -7.66 -6.97 -3.24
CA LEU A 4 -8.00 -5.84 -2.38
C LEU A 4 -9.40 -5.32 -2.68
N GLY A 5 -10.03 -5.72 -3.78
CA GLY A 5 -11.28 -5.15 -4.28
C GLY A 5 -11.04 -3.87 -5.12
N SER A 6 -12.10 -3.41 -5.79
CA SER A 6 -12.05 -2.23 -6.66
C SER A 6 -12.18 -0.90 -5.93
N GLU A 7 -12.67 -0.94 -4.68
CA GLU A 7 -12.85 0.25 -3.87
C GLU A 7 -11.53 0.69 -3.24
N PRO A 8 -11.22 2.00 -3.24
CA PRO A 8 -10.11 2.55 -2.48
C PRO A 8 -10.14 2.10 -1.01
N LEU A 9 -8.96 2.04 -0.38
CA LEU A 9 -8.87 1.82 1.05
C LEU A 9 -9.40 3.05 1.78
N ALA A 10 -10.35 2.84 2.69
CA ALA A 10 -10.97 3.95 3.43
C ALA A 10 -9.90 4.75 4.19
N GLY A 11 -9.87 6.06 3.96
CA GLY A 11 -8.91 6.97 4.57
C GLY A 11 -7.51 6.97 3.93
N CYS A 12 -7.27 6.20 2.87
CA CYS A 12 -6.05 6.33 2.05
C CYS A 12 -6.23 7.48 1.06
N LEU A 13 -5.42 8.52 1.21
CA LEU A 13 -5.46 9.74 0.41
C LEU A 13 -4.54 9.67 -0.82
N LEU A 14 -3.44 8.94 -0.70
CA LEU A 14 -2.45 8.74 -1.76
C LEU A 14 -1.79 7.38 -1.58
N HIS A 15 -1.62 6.67 -2.68
CA HIS A 15 -0.82 5.44 -2.74
C HIS A 15 0.24 5.59 -3.84
N LEU A 16 1.49 5.40 -3.48
CA LEU A 16 2.61 5.34 -4.42
C LEU A 16 3.32 4.00 -4.29
N CYS A 17 3.42 3.29 -5.40
CA CYS A 17 4.29 2.13 -5.54
C CYS A 17 5.53 2.55 -6.33
N VAL A 18 6.69 2.58 -5.68
CA VAL A 18 7.95 2.96 -6.30
C VAL A 18 8.91 1.78 -6.34
N ARG A 19 9.70 1.70 -7.41
CA ARG A 19 10.79 0.73 -7.52
C ARG A 19 12.06 1.31 -6.90
N ARG A 20 12.71 0.52 -6.07
CA ARG A 20 14.03 0.82 -5.48
C ARG A 20 15.14 0.40 -6.43
N GLU A 21 16.33 0.95 -6.22
CA GLU A 21 17.52 0.63 -7.04
C GLU A 21 17.90 -0.85 -7.01
N ASP A 22 17.65 -1.54 -5.90
CA ASP A 22 17.86 -2.98 -5.71
C ASP A 22 16.80 -3.86 -6.41
N GLY A 23 15.86 -3.25 -7.14
CA GLY A 23 14.75 -3.94 -7.81
C GLY A 23 13.56 -4.23 -6.89
N GLY A 24 13.67 -3.96 -5.59
CA GLY A 24 12.56 -4.08 -4.64
C GLY A 24 11.48 -3.02 -4.86
N LEU A 25 10.33 -3.22 -4.21
CA LEU A 25 9.25 -2.24 -4.18
C LEU A 25 9.24 -1.50 -2.85
N ARG A 26 8.84 -0.23 -2.87
CA ARG A 26 8.50 0.56 -1.69
C ARG A 26 7.11 1.15 -1.91
N TYR A 27 6.26 0.99 -0.90
CA TYR A 27 4.95 1.63 -0.85
C TYR A 27 5.05 2.88 0.02
N ILE A 28 4.50 3.99 -0.46
CA ILE A 28 4.41 5.25 0.28
C ILE A 28 2.96 5.67 0.23
N ASP A 29 2.33 5.67 1.39
CA ASP A 29 0.91 5.95 1.52
C ASP A 29 0.69 7.16 2.43
N VAL A 30 -0.27 8.00 2.06
CA VAL A 30 -0.75 9.09 2.91
C VAL A 30 -2.13 8.73 3.41
N TRP A 31 -2.31 8.76 4.72
CA TRP A 31 -3.55 8.37 5.39
C TRP A 31 -4.16 9.54 6.16
N GLU A 32 -5.48 9.59 6.25
CA GLU A 32 -6.20 10.55 7.08
C GLU A 32 -5.83 10.46 8.56
N SER A 33 -5.48 9.25 9.02
CA SER A 33 -5.02 9.00 10.38
C SER A 33 -4.25 7.68 10.48
N GLU A 34 -3.45 7.55 11.54
CA GLU A 34 -2.80 6.28 11.90
C GLU A 34 -3.82 5.16 12.13
N ALA A 35 -4.96 5.46 12.75
CA ALA A 35 -6.01 4.48 12.98
C ALA A 35 -6.66 3.98 11.68
N ALA A 36 -6.80 4.84 10.66
CA ALA A 36 -7.29 4.41 9.34
C ALA A 36 -6.30 3.47 8.65
N CYS A 37 -5.00 3.80 8.72
CA CYS A 37 -3.92 2.95 8.22
C CYS A 37 -3.96 1.56 8.91
N ALA A 38 -3.93 1.53 10.25
CA ALA A 38 -3.94 0.28 11.00
C ALA A 38 -5.12 -0.63 10.64
N ARG A 39 -6.34 -0.08 10.61
CA ARG A 39 -7.53 -0.85 10.20
C ARG A 39 -7.42 -1.39 8.78
N ALA A 40 -6.93 -0.60 7.83
CA ALA A 40 -6.77 -1.06 6.45
C ALA A 40 -5.76 -2.21 6.34
N PHE A 41 -4.67 -2.18 7.11
CA PHE A 41 -3.70 -3.25 7.16
C PHE A 41 -4.28 -4.54 7.75
N ASP A 42 -4.95 -4.44 8.88
CA ASP A 42 -5.53 -5.58 9.58
C ASP A 42 -6.67 -6.23 8.79
N GLU A 43 -7.58 -5.43 8.25
CA GLU A 43 -8.83 -5.92 7.68
C GLU A 43 -8.71 -6.28 6.19
N ARG A 44 -7.81 -5.64 5.43
CA ARG A 44 -7.75 -5.77 3.97
C ARG A 44 -6.36 -6.12 3.43
N ILE A 45 -5.30 -5.41 3.83
CA ILE A 45 -3.97 -5.58 3.20
C ILE A 45 -3.31 -6.89 3.62
N HIS A 46 -3.14 -7.16 4.93
CA HIS A 46 -2.50 -8.40 5.38
C HIS A 46 -3.24 -9.65 4.89
N PRO A 47 -4.59 -9.75 4.97
CA PRO A 47 -5.29 -10.90 4.42
C PRO A 47 -5.02 -11.10 2.91
N ALA A 48 -5.04 -10.02 2.12
CA ALA A 48 -4.80 -10.10 0.69
C ALA A 48 -3.35 -10.51 0.35
N VAL A 49 -2.37 -9.91 1.04
CA VAL A 49 -0.94 -10.20 0.84
C VAL A 49 -0.59 -11.61 1.29
N TYR A 50 -1.07 -12.03 2.46
CA TYR A 50 -0.81 -13.37 2.98
C TYR A 50 -1.44 -14.46 2.11
N ALA A 51 -2.63 -14.23 1.54
CA ALA A 51 -3.20 -15.17 0.57
C ALA A 51 -2.27 -15.38 -0.63
N VAL A 52 -1.71 -14.30 -1.20
CA VAL A 52 -0.75 -14.39 -2.31
C VAL A 52 0.53 -15.10 -1.89
N PHE A 53 1.08 -14.80 -0.71
CA PHE A 53 2.27 -15.45 -0.19
C PHE A 53 2.08 -16.96 -0.05
N GLN A 54 0.95 -17.40 0.48
CA GLN A 54 0.61 -18.83 0.57
C GLN A 54 0.51 -19.47 -0.83
N GLU A 55 -0.14 -18.81 -1.79
CA GLU A 55 -0.29 -19.32 -3.16
C GLU A 55 1.06 -19.54 -3.87
N ILE A 56 2.03 -18.65 -3.65
CA ILE A 56 3.37 -18.74 -4.27
C ILE A 56 4.38 -19.50 -3.41
N GLY A 57 3.96 -20.05 -2.26
CA GLY A 57 4.85 -20.75 -1.32
C GLY A 57 5.92 -19.84 -0.69
N PHE A 58 5.69 -18.53 -0.65
CA PHE A 58 6.59 -17.56 -0.06
C PHE A 58 6.24 -17.35 1.41
N ARG A 59 7.26 -17.27 2.26
CA ARG A 59 7.11 -16.91 3.67
C ARG A 59 8.07 -15.75 3.96
N PRO A 60 7.56 -14.57 4.34
CA PRO A 60 8.43 -13.48 4.74
C PRO A 60 9.10 -13.81 6.08
N ASP A 61 10.38 -13.44 6.21
CA ASP A 61 11.15 -13.62 7.45
C ASP A 61 10.76 -12.61 8.52
N ALA A 62 10.27 -11.43 8.11
CA ALA A 62 9.84 -10.36 8.98
C ALA A 62 8.82 -9.45 8.27
N GLU A 63 8.11 -8.65 9.07
CA GLU A 63 7.27 -7.57 8.55
C GLU A 63 8.14 -6.50 7.87
N PRO A 64 7.72 -5.89 6.76
CA PRO A 64 8.42 -4.76 6.16
C PRO A 64 8.62 -3.63 7.17
N SER A 65 9.77 -2.97 7.11
CA SER A 65 10.04 -1.81 7.96
C SER A 65 9.07 -0.67 7.65
N VAL A 66 8.42 -0.14 8.68
CA VAL A 66 7.56 1.04 8.56
C VAL A 66 8.36 2.29 8.93
N GLU A 67 8.49 3.22 7.99
CA GLU A 67 9.07 4.54 8.21
C GLU A 67 7.96 5.60 8.17
N ARG A 68 7.74 6.31 9.27
CA ARG A 68 6.79 7.42 9.32
C ARG A 68 7.46 8.67 8.75
N LEU A 69 6.79 9.30 7.78
CA LEU A 69 7.24 10.53 7.15
C LEU A 69 6.31 11.68 7.53
N ASP A 70 6.88 12.80 7.91
CA ASP A 70 6.12 14.04 8.13
C ASP A 70 5.88 14.73 6.79
N VAL A 71 4.64 14.69 6.31
CA VAL A 71 4.26 15.35 5.06
C VAL A 71 4.17 16.86 5.29
N LEU A 72 5.22 17.58 4.89
CA LEU A 72 5.26 19.04 5.02
C LEU A 72 4.46 19.75 3.92
N HIS A 73 4.45 19.19 2.71
CA HIS A 73 3.73 19.71 1.56
C HIS A 73 3.47 18.59 0.55
N ALA A 74 2.26 18.54 0.00
CA ALA A 74 1.90 17.69 -1.12
C ALA A 74 1.07 18.50 -2.11
N THR A 75 1.42 18.41 -3.38
CA THR A 75 0.66 18.98 -4.50
C THR A 75 0.72 17.99 -5.65
N GLY A 76 -0.34 17.93 -6.44
CA GLY A 76 -0.40 17.01 -7.57
C GLY A 76 -1.65 17.24 -8.40
N SER A 77 -1.62 16.69 -9.60
CA SER A 77 -2.74 16.62 -10.52
C SER A 77 -3.03 15.14 -10.77
N ILE A 78 -4.29 14.75 -10.70
CA ILE A 78 -4.70 13.40 -11.09
C ILE A 78 -4.45 13.24 -12.59
N ILE A 79 -3.55 12.34 -12.97
CA ILE A 79 -3.47 11.88 -14.36
C ILE A 79 -4.37 10.65 -14.42
N THR A 80 -5.62 10.84 -14.83
CA THR A 80 -6.47 9.71 -15.21
C THR A 80 -5.90 9.14 -16.51
N GLY A 81 -4.96 8.20 -16.39
CA GLY A 81 -4.59 7.36 -17.52
C GLY A 81 -5.71 6.36 -17.75
N ASP A 82 -6.31 6.38 -18.93
CA ASP A 82 -7.20 5.29 -19.35
C ASP A 82 -6.43 3.98 -19.20
N ALA A 83 -6.95 3.06 -18.39
CA ALA A 83 -6.43 1.71 -18.32
C ALA A 83 -6.62 1.08 -19.71
N GLN A 84 -5.53 0.92 -20.45
CA GLN A 84 -5.49 0.15 -21.69
C GLN A 84 -5.21 -1.32 -21.38
#